data_AF-A0AAU4BUV6-F1
#
_entry.id   AF-A0AAU4BUV6-F1
#
_cell.length_a   1.000
_cell.length_b   1.000
_cell.length_c   1.000
_cell.angle_alpha   90.00
_cell.angle_beta   90.00
_cell.angle_gamma   90.00
#
_symmetry.space_group_name_H-M   'P 1'
#
loop_
_entity.id
_entity.type
_entity.pdbx_description
1 polymer ?
#
loop_
_entity_poly.entity_id
_entity_poly.type
_entity_poly.pdbx_seq_one_letter_code
_entity_poly.pdbx_strand_id
1 'polypeptide(L)'
;MFGEPWSRSCCVYCPFQASKAGIKEMVARWRAEPLAAAQALLLEHRALALNPNMTLFKASAAVDVAETYGLVRVLAGFRELLENAGWALHDVRRIHHARRHDPTRRGPVWRSVATVATGTQRRMRTELDRLAAAAGAHTSIDRDTASPEPH
;
A
#
# COMPACT_ATOMS: atom_id res chain seq x y z
N MET A 1 -39.56 -4.23 14.15
CA MET A 1 -38.44 -4.45 13.20
C MET A 1 -37.47 -3.30 13.42
N PHE A 2 -36.24 -3.62 13.84
CA PHE A 2 -35.40 -2.81 14.74
C PHE A 2 -34.99 -1.43 14.18
N GLY A 3 -35.24 -0.36 14.94
CA GLY A 3 -34.90 1.03 14.61
C GLY A 3 -33.42 1.40 14.82
N GLU A 4 -32.51 0.44 14.60
CA GLU A 4 -31.07 0.66 14.75
C GLU A 4 -30.47 1.07 13.39
N PRO A 5 -29.69 2.15 13.28
CA PRO A 5 -29.06 2.52 12.03
C PRO A 5 -27.95 1.52 11.65
N TRP A 6 -28.15 0.77 10.56
CA TRP A 6 -27.11 -0.08 10.00
C TRP A 6 -26.00 0.76 9.37
N SER A 7 -24.77 0.58 9.84
CA SER A 7 -23.61 1.21 9.22
C SER A 7 -23.39 0.71 7.79
N ARG A 8 -22.88 1.57 6.89
CA ARG A 8 -22.67 1.27 5.45
C ARG A 8 -21.67 0.12 5.16
N SER A 9 -21.10 -0.51 6.19
CA SER A 9 -20.14 -1.61 6.10
C SER A 9 -19.95 -2.25 7.46
N CYS A 10 -20.06 -3.58 7.53
CA CYS A 10 -19.88 -4.33 8.78
C CYS A 10 -18.41 -4.49 9.20
N CYS A 11 -17.46 -4.12 8.35
CA CYS A 11 -16.04 -4.24 8.64
C CYS A 11 -15.58 -3.07 9.52
N VAL A 12 -15.09 -3.40 10.72
CA VAL A 12 -14.57 -2.43 11.71
C VAL A 12 -13.41 -1.56 11.18
N TYR A 13 -12.66 -2.05 10.20
CA TYR A 13 -11.52 -1.35 9.60
C TYR A 13 -11.74 -0.92 8.15
N CYS A 14 -12.95 -1.05 7.58
CA CYS A 14 -13.13 -0.86 6.14
C CYS A 14 -12.80 0.58 5.70
N PRO A 15 -11.77 0.76 4.84
CA PRO A 15 -11.32 2.07 4.36
C PRO A 15 -12.26 2.63 3.27
N PHE A 16 -13.01 1.77 2.59
CA PHE A 16 -13.88 2.13 1.47
C PHE A 16 -15.15 2.89 1.86
N GLN A 17 -15.33 3.22 3.14
CA GLN A 17 -16.46 4.01 3.63
C GLN A 17 -16.21 5.52 3.61
N ALA A 18 -14.97 5.95 3.40
CA ALA A 18 -14.61 7.37 3.29
C ALA A 18 -15.02 7.97 1.94
N SER A 19 -16.31 8.04 1.71
CA SER A 19 -16.88 9.06 0.85
C SER A 19 -16.72 10.45 1.50
N LYS A 20 -16.86 11.54 0.74
CA LYS A 20 -16.90 12.91 1.31
C LYS A 20 -17.89 13.04 2.48
N ALA A 21 -19.02 12.32 2.39
CA ALA A 21 -20.06 12.29 3.42
C ALA A 21 -19.85 11.24 4.53
N GLY A 22 -18.88 10.32 4.39
CA GLY A 22 -18.69 9.18 5.31
C GLY A 22 -17.37 9.19 6.08
N ILE A 23 -16.52 10.20 5.85
CA ILE A 23 -15.20 10.28 6.48
C ILE A 23 -15.29 10.52 7.99
N LYS A 24 -16.28 11.29 8.46
CA LYS A 24 -16.48 11.57 9.88
C LYS A 24 -16.84 10.31 10.67
N GLU A 25 -17.75 9.50 10.13
CA GLU A 25 -18.20 8.23 10.72
C GLU A 25 -17.10 7.17 10.67
N MET A 26 -16.28 7.17 9.61
CA MET A 26 -15.09 6.32 9.56
C MET A 26 -14.08 6.73 10.63
N VAL A 27 -13.75 8.02 10.73
CA VAL A 27 -12.80 8.55 11.74
C VAL A 27 -13.30 8.26 13.15
N ALA A 28 -14.59 8.42 13.43
CA ALA A 28 -15.18 8.06 14.72
C ALA A 28 -14.98 6.58 15.07
N ARG A 29 -15.17 5.68 14.10
CA ARG A 29 -14.91 4.25 14.29
C ARG A 29 -13.43 3.93 14.47
N TRP A 30 -12.55 4.58 13.70
CA TRP A 30 -11.11 4.39 13.88
C TRP A 30 -10.62 4.89 15.24
N ARG A 31 -11.28 5.90 15.82
CA ARG A 31 -11.03 6.30 17.21
C ARG A 31 -11.51 5.25 18.21
N ALA A 32 -12.69 4.68 17.98
CA ALA A 32 -13.27 3.65 18.85
C ALA A 32 -12.47 2.35 18.81
N GLU A 33 -12.01 1.94 17.62
CA GLU A 33 -11.36 0.65 17.35
C GLU A 33 -9.98 0.84 16.68
N PRO A 34 -8.98 1.38 17.40
CA PRO A 34 -7.73 1.81 16.77
C PRO A 34 -6.86 0.67 16.25
N LEU A 35 -6.88 -0.50 16.89
CA LEU A 35 -6.11 -1.67 16.45
C LEU A 35 -6.68 -2.27 15.17
N ALA A 36 -8.00 -2.27 15.03
CA ALA A 36 -8.65 -2.66 13.79
C ALA A 36 -8.29 -1.67 12.68
N ALA A 37 -8.40 -0.36 12.94
CA ALA A 37 -8.05 0.67 11.97
C ALA A 37 -6.58 0.60 11.50
N ALA A 38 -5.65 0.19 12.36
CA ALA A 38 -4.25 -0.01 11.98
C ALA A 38 -4.08 -1.06 10.85
N GLN A 39 -4.99 -2.04 10.74
CA GLN A 39 -5.01 -2.99 9.63
C GLN A 39 -5.32 -2.32 8.28
N ALA A 40 -6.11 -1.24 8.28
CA ALA A 40 -6.39 -0.48 7.06
C ALA A 40 -5.13 0.21 6.54
N LEU A 41 -4.32 0.80 7.43
CA LEU A 41 -3.02 1.39 7.09
C LEU A 41 -2.05 0.32 6.59
N LEU A 42 -2.01 -0.85 7.24
CA LEU A 42 -1.16 -1.96 6.80
C LEU A 42 -1.55 -2.51 5.42
N LEU A 43 -2.86 -2.63 5.16
CA LEU A 43 -3.38 -3.05 3.86
C LEU A 43 -2.90 -2.12 2.74
N GLU A 44 -3.04 -0.81 2.94
CA GLU A 44 -2.58 0.17 1.95
C GLU A 44 -1.06 0.19 1.83
N HIS A 45 -0.33 0.08 2.93
CA HIS A 45 1.14 0.04 2.89
C HIS A 45 1.64 -1.10 1.99
N ARG A 46 1.03 -2.29 2.10
CA ARG A 46 1.33 -3.44 1.22
C ARG A 46 0.91 -3.18 -0.23
N ALA A 47 -0.23 -2.53 -0.44
CA ALA A 47 -0.70 -2.16 -1.76
C ALA A 47 0.28 -1.21 -2.47
N LEU A 48 0.69 -0.14 -1.78
CA LEU A 48 1.62 0.87 -2.28
C LEU A 48 3.01 0.30 -2.56
N ALA A 49 3.47 -0.66 -1.75
CA ALA A 49 4.73 -1.35 -1.99
C ALA A 49 4.76 -2.15 -3.32
N LEU A 50 3.60 -2.59 -3.81
CA LEU A 50 3.47 -3.30 -5.09
C LEU A 50 3.13 -2.36 -6.25
N ASN A 51 2.35 -1.33 -5.98
CA ASN A 51 1.92 -0.35 -6.96
C ASN A 51 1.72 1.02 -6.29
N PRO A 52 2.57 2.02 -6.58
CA PRO A 52 2.47 3.35 -5.96
C PRO A 52 1.15 4.07 -6.28
N ASN A 53 0.42 3.65 -7.32
CA ASN A 53 -0.88 4.21 -7.68
C ASN A 53 -2.07 3.54 -6.96
N MET A 54 -1.83 2.59 -6.05
CA MET A 54 -2.87 1.81 -5.38
C MET A 54 -3.19 2.35 -3.98
N THR A 55 -3.50 3.65 -3.90
CA THR A 55 -4.05 4.25 -2.68
C THR A 55 -5.50 3.77 -2.47
N LEU A 56 -5.89 3.60 -1.21
CA LEU A 56 -7.26 3.22 -0.84
C LEU A 56 -8.23 4.41 -0.94
N PHE A 57 -7.72 5.63 -0.78
CA PHE A 57 -8.50 6.85 -0.98
C PHE A 57 -8.04 7.53 -2.27
N LYS A 58 -9.01 8.11 -2.97
CA LYS A 58 -8.79 8.72 -4.30
C LYS A 58 -7.79 9.89 -4.27
N ALA A 59 -7.66 10.58 -3.14
CA ALA A 59 -6.90 11.82 -3.02
C ALA A 59 -5.79 11.78 -1.95
N SER A 60 -5.69 10.70 -1.18
CA SER A 60 -4.73 10.59 -0.07
C SER A 60 -4.49 9.13 0.30
N ALA A 61 -3.44 8.85 1.04
CA ALA A 61 -3.25 7.58 1.72
C ALA A 61 -4.07 7.52 3.03
N ALA A 62 -4.36 6.32 3.51
CA ALA A 62 -4.89 5.98 4.83
C ALA A 62 -4.06 6.59 5.97
N VAL A 63 -2.73 6.61 5.80
CA VAL A 63 -1.82 7.21 6.78
C VAL A 63 -2.04 8.73 6.84
N ASP A 64 -2.21 9.40 5.70
CA ASP A 64 -2.48 10.83 5.64
C ASP A 64 -3.81 11.17 6.33
N VAL A 65 -4.83 10.31 6.17
CA VAL A 65 -6.11 10.46 6.87
C VAL A 65 -5.91 10.32 8.38
N ALA A 66 -5.15 9.31 8.84
CA ALA A 66 -4.88 9.12 10.25
C ALA A 66 -4.11 10.30 10.86
N GLU A 67 -3.16 10.87 10.12
CA GLU A 67 -2.40 12.07 10.53
C GLU A 67 -3.30 13.31 10.57
N THR A 68 -4.05 13.57 9.49
CA THR A 68 -4.95 14.73 9.36
C THR A 68 -5.96 14.80 10.50
N TYR A 69 -6.49 13.65 10.94
CA TYR A 69 -7.46 13.59 12.03
C TYR A 69 -6.84 13.30 13.40
N GLY A 70 -5.50 13.25 13.54
CA GLY A 70 -4.83 13.05 14.82
C GLY A 70 -5.15 11.70 15.48
N LEU A 71 -5.21 10.62 14.70
CA LEU A 71 -5.52 9.27 15.15
C LEU A 71 -4.27 8.56 15.71
N VAL A 72 -3.68 9.14 16.76
CA VAL A 72 -2.38 8.73 17.32
C VAL A 72 -2.30 7.26 17.70
N ARG A 73 -3.38 6.67 18.24
CA ARG A 73 -3.43 5.25 18.60
C ARG A 73 -3.43 4.33 17.38
N VAL A 74 -4.05 4.76 16.27
CA VAL A 74 -4.04 4.03 15.00
C VAL A 74 -2.62 4.04 14.42
N LEU A 75 -1.96 5.19 14.41
CA LEU A 75 -0.58 5.34 13.94
C LEU A 75 0.40 4.51 14.78
N ALA A 76 0.21 4.47 16.11
CA ALA A 76 1.01 3.64 17.00
C ALA A 76 0.82 2.15 16.70
N GLY A 77 -0.42 1.66 16.60
CA GLY A 77 -0.70 0.27 16.25
C GLY A 77 -0.17 -0.10 14.87
N PHE A 78 -0.22 0.82 13.90
CA PHE A 78 0.36 0.60 12.58
C PHE A 78 1.89 0.44 12.63
N ARG A 79 2.60 1.27 13.41
CA ARG A 79 4.05 1.12 13.61
C ARG A 79 4.39 -0.22 14.25
N GLU A 80 3.67 -0.61 15.29
CA GLU A 80 3.85 -1.90 15.95
C GLU A 80 3.62 -3.08 14.98
N LEU A 81 2.61 -3.00 14.12
CA LEU A 81 2.39 -4.00 13.08
C LEU A 81 3.56 -4.08 12.08
N LEU A 82 4.15 -2.95 11.69
CA LEU A 82 5.31 -2.93 10.78
C LEU A 82 6.58 -3.48 11.44
N GLU A 83 6.81 -3.15 12.70
CA GLU A 83 7.95 -3.61 13.49
C GLU A 83 7.94 -5.14 13.68
N ASN A 84 6.74 -5.70 13.87
CA ASN A 84 6.54 -7.13 14.07
C ASN A 84 6.28 -7.92 12.77
N ALA A 85 6.15 -7.24 11.63
CA ALA A 85 5.92 -7.91 10.36
C ALA A 85 7.19 -8.61 9.84
N GLY A 86 6.99 -9.77 9.20
CA GLY A 86 7.97 -10.34 8.30
C GLY A 86 8.06 -9.51 7.02
N TRP A 87 9.27 -9.26 6.55
CA TRP A 87 9.57 -8.56 5.31
C TRP A 87 10.08 -9.55 4.27
N ALA A 88 9.79 -9.27 3.00
CA ALA A 88 10.27 -10.04 1.87
C ALA A 88 10.90 -9.10 0.84
N LEU A 89 12.00 -9.55 0.24
CA LEU A 89 12.62 -8.91 -0.91
C LEU A 89 12.23 -9.66 -2.18
N HIS A 90 11.73 -8.93 -3.18
CA HIS A 90 11.28 -9.50 -4.44
C HIS A 90 12.13 -9.01 -5.62
N ASP A 91 12.57 -9.93 -6.49
CA ASP A 91 13.05 -9.63 -7.84
C ASP A 91 11.81 -9.52 -8.75
N VAL A 92 11.61 -8.35 -9.35
CA VAL A 92 10.46 -8.06 -10.23
C VAL A 92 10.97 -7.71 -11.61
N ARG A 93 10.67 -8.55 -12.60
CA ARG A 93 11.03 -8.33 -14.00
C ARG A 93 9.79 -8.05 -14.83
N ARG A 94 9.83 -6.99 -15.63
CA ARG A 94 8.77 -6.66 -16.61
C ARG A 94 9.19 -7.17 -17.97
N ILE A 95 8.36 -8.03 -18.57
CA ILE A 95 8.58 -8.61 -19.89
C ILE A 95 7.64 -7.91 -20.85
N HIS A 96 8.20 -7.15 -21.78
CA HIS A 96 7.45 -6.42 -22.80
C HIS A 96 7.34 -7.28 -24.06
N HIS A 97 6.15 -7.81 -24.32
CA HIS A 97 5.91 -8.51 -25.58
C HIS A 97 5.52 -7.53 -26.68
N ALA A 98 5.83 -7.88 -27.92
CA ALA A 98 5.26 -7.21 -29.08
C ALA A 98 3.81 -7.69 -29.32
N ARG A 99 2.98 -6.87 -29.96
CA ARG A 99 1.60 -7.25 -30.27
C ARG A 99 1.60 -8.38 -31.31
N ARG A 100 0.74 -9.39 -31.12
CA ARG A 100 0.71 -10.65 -31.91
C ARG A 100 0.73 -10.46 -33.44
N HIS A 101 0.10 -9.39 -33.93
CA HIS A 101 -0.05 -9.11 -35.36
C HIS A 101 0.65 -7.82 -35.80
N ASP A 102 1.39 -7.17 -34.91
CA ASP A 102 2.10 -5.94 -35.20
C ASP A 102 3.31 -5.80 -34.26
N PRO A 103 4.51 -6.20 -34.72
CA PRO A 103 5.70 -6.20 -33.89
C PRO A 103 6.18 -4.78 -33.53
N THR A 104 5.67 -3.75 -34.22
CA THR A 104 6.03 -2.34 -33.94
C THR A 104 5.22 -1.75 -32.79
N ARG A 105 4.15 -2.43 -32.35
CA ARG A 105 3.29 -1.96 -31.26
C ARG A 105 3.50 -2.78 -30.00
N ARG A 106 3.48 -2.09 -28.86
CA ARG A 106 3.59 -2.71 -27.53
C ARG A 106 2.41 -3.65 -27.30
N GLY A 107 2.71 -4.92 -27.02
CA GLY A 107 1.77 -5.95 -26.62
C GLY A 107 1.61 -6.01 -25.09
N PRO A 108 1.07 -7.12 -24.56
CA PRO A 108 0.88 -7.27 -23.12
C PRO A 108 2.22 -7.22 -22.37
N VAL A 109 2.20 -6.60 -21.20
CA VAL A 109 3.35 -6.58 -20.28
C VAL A 109 3.15 -7.66 -19.23
N TRP A 110 4.06 -8.62 -19.19
CA TRP A 110 4.05 -9.69 -18.18
C TRP A 110 4.99 -9.33 -17.04
N ARG A 111 4.73 -9.88 -15.86
CA ARG A 111 5.59 -9.70 -14.68
C ARG A 111 6.03 -11.08 -14.20
N SER A 112 7.33 -11.25 -14.04
CA SER A 112 7.91 -12.35 -13.27
C SER A 112 8.30 -11.80 -11.91
N VAL A 113 7.82 -12.44 -10.85
CA VAL A 113 8.08 -12.03 -9.47
C VAL A 113 8.64 -13.24 -8.72
N ALA A 114 9.81 -13.07 -8.13
CA ALA A 114 10.45 -14.10 -7.32
C ALA A 114 10.84 -13.52 -5.96
N THR A 115 10.58 -14.25 -4.87
CA THR A 115 11.08 -13.90 -3.54
C THR A 115 12.55 -14.29 -3.44
N VAL A 116 13.41 -13.30 -3.19
CA VAL A 116 14.87 -13.46 -3.09
C VAL A 116 15.27 -13.77 -1.65
N ALA A 117 14.63 -13.11 -0.69
CA ALA A 117 14.92 -13.28 0.73
C ALA A 117 13.70 -12.90 1.57
N THR A 118 13.66 -13.41 2.80
CA THR A 118 12.69 -13.00 3.83
C THR A 118 13.39 -12.79 5.17
N GLY A 119 12.82 -11.95 6.03
CA GLY A 119 13.38 -11.70 7.36
C GLY A 119 12.81 -10.44 8.00
N THR A 120 13.57 -9.83 8.90
CA THR A 120 13.21 -8.54 9.50
C THR A 120 13.42 -7.41 8.51
N GLN A 121 12.73 -6.27 8.72
CA GLN A 121 12.92 -5.07 7.89
C GLN A 121 14.39 -4.69 7.76
N ARG A 122 15.11 -4.65 8.89
CA ARG A 122 16.53 -4.29 8.93
C ARG A 122 17.37 -5.23 8.07
N ARG A 123 17.18 -6.55 8.19
CA ARG A 123 17.90 -7.54 7.38
C ARG A 123 17.59 -7.39 5.89
N MET A 124 16.33 -7.20 5.53
CA MET A 124 15.93 -7.03 4.13
C MET A 124 16.46 -5.71 3.53
N ARG A 125 16.54 -4.64 4.32
CA ARG A 125 17.17 -3.38 3.89
C ARG A 125 18.65 -3.57 3.61
N THR A 126 19.39 -4.16 4.55
CA THR A 126 20.82 -4.46 4.36
C THR A 126 21.07 -5.34 3.14
N GLU A 127 20.21 -6.35 2.91
CA GLU A 127 20.34 -7.22 1.75
C GLU A 127 20.02 -6.49 0.43
N LEU A 128 19.01 -5.62 0.41
CA LEU A 128 18.72 -4.76 -0.74
C LEU A 128 19.91 -3.84 -1.07
N ASP A 129 20.51 -3.20 -0.06
CA ASP A 129 21.66 -2.31 -0.25
C ASP A 129 22.88 -3.09 -0.78
N ARG A 130 23.11 -4.31 -0.27
CA ARG A 130 24.15 -5.22 -0.75
C ARG A 130 23.97 -5.59 -2.22
N LEU A 131 22.75 -5.94 -2.61
CA LEU A 131 22.41 -6.30 -3.99
C LEU A 131 22.53 -5.09 -4.93
N ALA A 132 22.10 -3.90 -4.48
CA ALA A 132 22.26 -2.66 -5.24
C ALA A 132 23.74 -2.34 -5.48
N ALA A 133 24.57 -2.42 -4.45
CA ALA A 133 26.02 -2.19 -4.58
C ALA A 133 26.68 -3.19 -5.54
N ALA A 134 26.32 -4.48 -5.45
CA ALA A 134 26.84 -5.51 -6.35
C ALA A 134 26.42 -5.27 -7.82
N ALA A 135 25.28 -4.62 -8.05
CA ALA A 135 24.78 -4.24 -9.37
C ALA A 135 25.26 -2.85 -9.84
N GLY A 136 26.04 -2.12 -9.04
CA GLY A 136 26.40 -0.73 -9.33
C GLY A 136 25.21 0.24 -9.35
N ALA A 137 24.13 -0.12 -8.64
CA ALA A 137 22.89 0.65 -8.56
C ALA A 137 22.73 1.30 -7.17
N HIS A 138 21.79 2.24 -7.07
CA HIS A 138 21.45 2.93 -5.83
C HIS A 138 20.02 2.57 -5.44
N THR A 139 19.77 2.38 -4.15
CA THR A 139 18.41 2.15 -3.64
C THR A 139 17.64 3.46 -3.61
N SER A 140 16.51 3.53 -4.30
CA SER A 140 15.52 4.58 -4.12
C SER A 140 14.28 4.03 -3.44
N ILE A 141 13.51 4.91 -2.81
CA ILE A 141 12.11 4.62 -2.49
C ILE A 141 11.31 5.21 -3.63
N ASP A 142 10.41 4.45 -4.23
CA ASP A 142 9.39 5.00 -5.11
C ASP A 142 8.47 5.90 -4.26
N ARG A 143 8.86 7.16 -4.12
CA ARG A 143 8.00 8.27 -3.71
C ARG A 143 7.94 9.18 -4.92
N ASP A 144 6.81 9.15 -5.61
CA ASP A 144 6.47 9.93 -6.81
C ASP A 144 7.28 9.66 -8.09
N THR A 145 6.58 9.15 -9.11
CA THR A 145 6.27 9.94 -10.32
C THR A 145 4.93 9.46 -10.89
N ALA A 146 3.83 10.08 -10.48
CA ALA A 146 2.70 10.23 -11.39
C ALA A 146 3.15 11.21 -12.50
N SER A 147 3.90 10.72 -13.48
CA SER A 147 3.94 11.37 -14.78
C SER A 147 2.59 11.13 -15.43
N PRO A 148 1.82 12.17 -15.81
CA PRO A 148 0.67 11.96 -16.67
C PRO A 148 1.20 11.45 -18.01
N GLU A 149 0.89 10.21 -18.39
CA GLU A 149 1.06 9.80 -19.78
C GLU A 149 0.12 10.67 -20.64
N PRO A 150 0.63 11.35 -21.68
CA PRO A 150 -0.25 12.04 -22.62
C PRO A 150 -1.03 10.98 -23.42
N HIS A 151 -2.35 11.10 -23.38
CA HIS A 151 -3.27 10.39 -24.28
C HIS A 151 -3.12 10.86 -25.72
#